data_AF-A0A961BFY5-F1
#
_entry.id   AF-A0A961BFY5-F1
#
_cell.length_a   1.000
_cell.length_b   1.000
_cell.length_c   1.000
_cell.angle_alpha   90.00
_cell.angle_beta   90.00
_cell.angle_gamma   90.00
#
_symmetry.space_group_name_H-M   'P 1'
#
loop_
_entity.id
_entity.type
_entity.pdbx_description
1 polymer ?
#
loop_
_entity_poly.entity_id
_entity_poly.type
_entity_poly.pdbx_seq_one_letter_code
_entity_poly.pdbx_strand_id
1 'polypeptide(L)'
;EDPDLTLLAFRGIDDRPLAVLANFSMHYFGDKAISADYFGLFCEGLKRRLVPEAAPGKSPFVGIMSHGCSGDIYLRDYAKPAPPKENPQTIESYTDGMLAIALKALGDITYRSDITLAMEETKLPLRYRLPDKQRLEWAHRLVDSLPDGQPTNTEQIYAREAILLNEKQQTELILQALRIGDFGIATTPNETYALTGLKIKSVSPLAGTMVIELANGAEGYIPPPEQHALGGYNTWPARTAGLEESAEPRIAETDIQLLEKVAEKPRKDFRFTAGPLARRVLDLKPAAYWRLDETAGPRAGDVIGSHDAIYEPGVLFYLEGPDSAHFSVPGETNRAAHFAGGRVLATLPNLPSDYTISLWLWNGMPNEARGIAGWCFSRDRSHVVSDAGDHLGIAGTAGRKGPGRLVFQHGRSGVLHEGRSEIPRWSWIQVVMVRQGEDVSVYLNGSEEPEISAKEMADFPPGLDQIMIGGRADGTDGWEGRLDEISIFPRALNKAEIGEISIH
;
A
#
# COMPACT_ATOMS: atom_id res chain seq x y z
N GLU A 1 -6.10 -1.41 -0.71
CA GLU A 1 -7.55 -1.24 -0.98
C GLU A 1 -7.85 0.21 -1.30
N ASP A 2 -8.80 0.45 -2.20
CA ASP A 2 -9.40 1.75 -2.52
C ASP A 2 -10.87 1.72 -2.08
N PRO A 3 -11.24 2.39 -0.97
CA PRO A 3 -12.56 2.26 -0.38
C PRO A 3 -13.64 3.15 -1.05
N ASP A 4 -13.25 4.00 -2.01
CA ASP A 4 -14.13 5.06 -2.50
C ASP A 4 -15.16 4.55 -3.52
N LEU A 5 -16.45 4.68 -3.18
CA LEU A 5 -17.55 4.61 -4.15
C LEU A 5 -17.83 6.02 -4.70
N THR A 6 -17.35 6.29 -5.91
CA THR A 6 -17.48 7.61 -6.53
C THR A 6 -18.69 7.67 -7.45
N LEU A 7 -19.50 8.73 -7.35
CA LEU A 7 -20.70 8.92 -8.15
C LEU A 7 -20.67 10.23 -8.95
N LEU A 8 -21.12 10.16 -10.19
CA LEU A 8 -21.45 11.31 -11.04
C LEU A 8 -22.90 11.19 -11.51
N ALA A 9 -23.75 12.14 -11.14
CA ALA A 9 -25.18 12.11 -11.44
C ALA A 9 -25.57 13.16 -12.49
N PHE A 10 -26.43 12.75 -13.42
CA PHE A 10 -26.97 13.58 -14.49
C PHE A 10 -28.47 13.77 -14.28
N ARG A 11 -28.93 15.03 -14.32
CA ARG A 11 -30.32 15.40 -14.09
C ARG A 11 -30.81 16.31 -15.20
N GLY A 12 -32.05 16.09 -15.62
CA GLY A 12 -32.72 16.93 -16.60
C GLY A 12 -33.06 18.30 -16.01
N ILE A 13 -33.33 19.27 -16.90
CA ILE A 13 -33.82 20.60 -16.50
C ILE A 13 -35.20 20.55 -15.82
N ASP A 14 -35.92 19.44 -15.96
CA ASP A 14 -37.18 19.11 -15.28
C ASP A 14 -36.96 18.37 -13.95
N ASP A 15 -35.74 18.43 -13.40
CA ASP A 15 -35.28 17.72 -12.20
C ASP A 15 -35.39 16.18 -12.27
N ARG A 16 -35.68 15.63 -13.45
CA ARG A 16 -35.76 14.18 -13.65
C ARG A 16 -34.36 13.56 -13.63
N PRO A 17 -34.10 12.50 -12.84
CA PRO A 17 -32.86 11.74 -12.92
C PRO A 17 -32.70 11.14 -14.32
N LEU A 18 -31.54 11.34 -14.94
CA LEU A 18 -31.22 10.82 -16.28
C LEU A 18 -30.28 9.62 -16.18
N ALA A 19 -29.16 9.78 -15.48
CA ALA A 19 -28.17 8.74 -15.32
C ALA A 19 -27.36 8.93 -14.04
N VAL A 20 -26.78 7.83 -13.55
CA VAL A 20 -25.75 7.87 -12.51
C VAL A 20 -24.62 6.96 -12.98
N LEU A 21 -23.42 7.52 -13.08
CA LEU A 21 -22.17 6.80 -13.26
C LEU A 21 -21.53 6.57 -11.88
N ALA A 22 -21.40 5.31 -11.51
CA ALA A 22 -20.66 4.87 -10.34
C ALA A 22 -19.31 4.26 -10.75
N ASN A 23 -18.32 4.41 -9.87
CA ASN A 23 -17.01 3.77 -9.98
C ASN A 23 -16.64 3.20 -8.61
N PHE A 24 -16.28 1.92 -8.58
CA PHE A 24 -15.90 1.23 -7.35
C PHE A 24 -14.86 0.15 -7.64
N SER A 25 -13.89 0.03 -6.73
CA SER A 25 -12.77 -0.88 -6.85
C SER A 25 -13.08 -2.21 -6.13
N MET A 26 -13.74 -3.13 -6.84
CA MET A 26 -13.88 -4.53 -6.43
C MET A 26 -13.92 -5.38 -7.69
N HIS A 27 -13.20 -6.49 -7.67
CA HIS A 27 -13.23 -7.45 -8.77
C HIS A 27 -14.63 -8.08 -8.92
N TYR A 28 -14.80 -9.11 -9.74
CA TYR A 28 -16.09 -9.76 -9.87
C TYR A 28 -16.50 -10.48 -8.56
N PHE A 29 -17.78 -10.39 -8.19
CA PHE A 29 -18.29 -11.17 -7.06
C PHE A 29 -18.30 -12.67 -7.42
N GLY A 30 -18.67 -12.98 -8.66
CA GLY A 30 -18.87 -14.33 -9.16
C GLY A 30 -20.35 -14.70 -9.17
N ASP A 31 -20.85 -15.08 -10.34
CA ASP A 31 -22.24 -15.53 -10.55
C ASP A 31 -22.25 -16.71 -11.55
N LYS A 32 -23.45 -17.12 -11.99
CA LYS A 32 -23.68 -18.09 -13.06
C LYS A 32 -22.96 -17.71 -14.37
N ALA A 33 -22.84 -18.69 -15.27
CA ALA A 33 -22.02 -18.63 -16.48
C ALA A 33 -22.21 -17.40 -17.38
N ILE A 34 -23.44 -16.86 -17.50
CA ILE A 34 -23.70 -15.60 -18.19
C ILE A 34 -24.41 -14.67 -17.21
N SER A 35 -23.68 -13.66 -16.75
CA SER A 35 -24.17 -12.64 -15.82
C SER A 35 -23.41 -11.34 -16.04
N ALA A 36 -24.07 -10.22 -15.72
CA ALA A 36 -23.43 -8.92 -15.57
C ALA A 36 -22.92 -8.70 -14.13
N ASP A 37 -22.93 -9.75 -13.30
CA ASP A 37 -22.46 -9.76 -11.92
C ASP A 37 -23.12 -8.65 -11.07
N TYR A 38 -22.47 -8.19 -10.00
CA TYR A 38 -23.03 -7.17 -9.12
C TYR A 38 -23.22 -5.83 -9.84
N PHE A 39 -22.46 -5.56 -10.91
CA PHE A 39 -22.60 -4.37 -11.75
C PHE A 39 -24.01 -4.27 -12.32
N GLY A 40 -24.53 -5.36 -12.91
CA GLY A 40 -25.88 -5.39 -13.47
C GLY A 40 -26.97 -5.23 -12.41
N LEU A 41 -26.81 -5.90 -11.27
CA LEU A 41 -27.73 -5.78 -10.14
C LEU A 41 -27.74 -4.35 -9.57
N PHE A 42 -26.59 -3.69 -9.51
CA PHE A 42 -26.47 -2.30 -9.07
C PHE A 42 -27.18 -1.36 -10.03
N CYS A 43 -26.95 -1.49 -11.34
CA CYS A 43 -27.59 -0.65 -12.36
C CYS A 43 -29.12 -0.75 -12.32
N GLU A 44 -29.66 -1.98 -12.27
CA GLU A 44 -31.10 -2.21 -12.16
C GLU A 44 -31.65 -1.77 -10.79
N GLY A 45 -30.86 -1.96 -9.73
CA GLY A 45 -31.20 -1.54 -8.38
C GLY A 45 -31.35 -0.01 -8.25
N LEU A 46 -30.43 0.76 -8.84
CA LEU A 46 -30.53 2.23 -8.91
C LEU A 46 -31.77 2.66 -9.69
N LYS A 47 -31.99 2.07 -10.87
CA LYS A 47 -33.14 2.38 -11.71
C LYS A 47 -34.46 2.16 -10.96
N ARG A 48 -34.64 1.01 -10.32
CA ARG A 48 -35.85 0.68 -9.55
C ARG A 48 -36.09 1.64 -8.39
N ARG A 49 -35.02 2.10 -7.72
CA ARG A 49 -35.11 2.95 -6.53
C ARG A 49 -35.28 4.44 -6.85
N LEU A 50 -34.66 4.93 -7.92
CA LEU A 50 -34.72 6.34 -8.34
C LEU A 50 -35.88 6.64 -9.28
N VAL A 51 -36.22 5.71 -10.16
CA VAL A 51 -37.25 5.87 -11.20
C VAL A 51 -38.10 4.58 -11.28
N PRO A 52 -38.92 4.29 -10.25
CA PRO A 52 -39.72 3.07 -10.18
C PRO A 52 -40.76 2.96 -11.32
N GLU A 53 -41.21 4.10 -11.85
CA GLU A 53 -42.17 4.18 -12.95
C GLU A 53 -41.56 4.91 -14.15
N ALA A 54 -41.80 4.37 -15.35
CA ALA A 54 -41.37 5.03 -16.58
C ALA A 54 -42.21 6.28 -16.84
N ALA A 55 -41.56 7.43 -17.04
CA ALA A 55 -42.25 8.65 -17.46
C ALA A 55 -42.65 8.53 -18.95
N PRO A 56 -43.96 8.62 -19.30
CA PRO A 56 -44.41 8.51 -20.68
C PRO A 56 -43.72 9.53 -21.59
N GLY A 57 -43.21 9.07 -22.74
CA GLY A 57 -42.52 9.93 -23.71
C GLY A 57 -41.13 10.42 -23.30
N LYS A 58 -40.54 9.91 -22.20
CA LYS A 58 -39.18 10.24 -21.75
C LYS A 58 -38.26 9.02 -21.87
N SER A 59 -36.98 9.27 -22.13
CA SER A 59 -35.95 8.21 -22.15
C SER A 59 -35.79 7.56 -20.76
N PRO A 60 -35.52 6.25 -20.69
CA PRO A 60 -35.33 5.56 -19.42
C PRO A 60 -34.11 6.09 -18.66
N PHE A 61 -34.15 5.96 -17.34
CA PHE A 61 -32.97 6.20 -16.49
C PHE A 61 -31.89 5.15 -16.77
N VAL A 62 -30.62 5.58 -16.73
CA VAL A 62 -29.46 4.70 -16.94
C VAL A 62 -28.58 4.67 -15.69
N GLY A 63 -28.54 3.52 -15.00
CA GLY A 63 -27.52 3.24 -14.00
C GLY A 63 -26.28 2.66 -14.68
N ILE A 64 -25.10 3.12 -14.28
CA ILE A 64 -23.82 2.65 -14.81
C ILE A 64 -22.90 2.36 -13.61
N MET A 65 -22.27 1.19 -13.58
CA MET A 65 -21.17 0.88 -12.67
C MET A 65 -19.95 0.55 -13.53
N SER A 66 -18.87 1.27 -13.31
CA SER A 66 -17.56 1.04 -13.94
C SER A 66 -16.62 0.34 -12.97
N HIS A 67 -15.66 -0.41 -13.51
CA HIS A 67 -14.55 -0.94 -12.73
C HIS A 67 -13.64 0.21 -12.27
N GLY A 68 -13.49 0.35 -10.95
CA GLY A 68 -12.35 1.06 -10.34
C GLY A 68 -11.10 0.18 -10.33
N CYS A 69 -9.98 0.71 -9.86
CA CYS A 69 -8.69 0.00 -9.82
C CYS A 69 -8.73 -1.20 -8.86
N SER A 70 -8.97 -2.40 -9.40
CA SER A 70 -9.30 -3.60 -8.62
C SER A 70 -8.33 -4.77 -8.83
N GLY A 71 -7.20 -4.56 -9.51
CA GLY A 71 -6.25 -5.60 -9.89
C GLY A 71 -5.61 -6.38 -8.73
N ASP A 72 -5.67 -5.83 -7.51
CA ASP A 72 -5.22 -6.44 -6.25
C ASP A 72 -6.31 -6.52 -5.17
N ILE A 73 -7.58 -6.33 -5.54
CA ILE A 73 -8.71 -6.32 -4.61
C ILE A 73 -9.63 -7.52 -4.85
N TYR A 74 -10.03 -8.18 -3.76
CA TYR A 74 -11.10 -9.17 -3.77
C TYR A 74 -12.09 -8.90 -2.63
N LEU A 75 -13.31 -9.44 -2.72
CA LEU A 75 -14.40 -9.21 -1.76
C LEU A 75 -14.06 -9.55 -0.30
N ARG A 76 -13.00 -10.34 -0.09
CA ARG A 76 -12.66 -10.92 1.20
C ARG A 76 -11.71 -10.00 1.98
N ASP A 77 -12.19 -9.52 3.11
CA ASP A 77 -11.33 -8.98 4.16
C ASP A 77 -10.60 -10.13 4.90
N TYR A 78 -9.30 -10.28 4.62
CA TYR A 78 -8.46 -11.32 5.19
C TYR A 78 -7.99 -11.02 6.63
N ALA A 79 -8.21 -9.80 7.14
CA ALA A 79 -7.95 -9.47 8.54
C ALA A 79 -9.06 -9.99 9.48
N LYS A 80 -10.24 -10.33 8.92
CA LYS A 80 -11.37 -10.87 9.69
C LYS A 80 -11.44 -12.40 9.58
N PRO A 81 -11.98 -13.11 10.58
CA PRO A 81 -12.33 -14.52 10.45
C PRO A 81 -13.25 -14.79 9.24
N ALA A 82 -13.21 -16.01 8.71
CA ALA A 82 -14.13 -16.40 7.64
C ALA A 82 -15.57 -16.26 8.12
N PRO A 83 -16.50 -15.72 7.31
CA PRO A 83 -17.90 -15.67 7.68
C PRO A 83 -18.40 -17.10 7.93
N PRO A 84 -19.30 -17.31 8.90
CA PRO A 84 -19.93 -18.61 9.14
C PRO A 84 -20.57 -19.14 7.86
N LYS A 85 -20.48 -20.46 7.63
CA LYS A 85 -21.03 -21.10 6.42
C LYS A 85 -22.55 -21.00 6.35
N GLU A 86 -23.19 -20.76 7.49
CA GLU A 86 -24.63 -20.72 7.67
C GLU A 86 -25.28 -19.44 7.13
N ASN A 87 -24.48 -18.39 6.89
CA ASN A 87 -24.96 -17.13 6.31
C ASN A 87 -23.90 -16.50 5.40
N PRO A 88 -23.62 -17.11 4.23
CA PRO A 88 -22.64 -16.56 3.31
C PRO A 88 -23.16 -15.23 2.76
N GLN A 89 -22.24 -14.27 2.59
CA GLN A 89 -22.55 -13.06 1.83
C GLN A 89 -22.96 -13.47 0.41
N THR A 90 -24.10 -12.98 -0.05
CA THR A 90 -24.59 -13.20 -1.43
C THR A 90 -24.35 -11.96 -2.29
N ILE A 91 -24.33 -12.14 -3.60
CA ILE A 91 -24.18 -11.04 -4.56
C ILE A 91 -25.30 -10.00 -4.39
N GLU A 92 -26.53 -10.43 -4.07
CA GLU A 92 -27.66 -9.54 -3.80
C GLU A 92 -27.43 -8.72 -2.52
N SER A 93 -27.07 -9.39 -1.41
CA SER A 93 -26.83 -8.70 -0.13
C SER A 93 -25.68 -7.70 -0.22
N TYR A 94 -24.63 -8.05 -0.95
CA TYR A 94 -23.49 -7.18 -1.24
C TYR A 94 -23.93 -5.96 -2.07
N THR A 95 -24.66 -6.21 -3.16
CA THR A 95 -25.14 -5.14 -4.05
C THR A 95 -26.13 -4.21 -3.34
N ASP A 96 -27.04 -4.74 -2.52
CA ASP A 96 -27.99 -3.95 -1.75
C ASP A 96 -27.30 -3.03 -0.73
N GLY A 97 -26.24 -3.52 -0.07
CA GLY A 97 -25.39 -2.69 0.78
C GLY A 97 -24.73 -1.55 0.02
N MET A 98 -24.15 -1.85 -1.15
CA MET A 98 -23.55 -0.83 -2.02
C MET A 98 -24.58 0.20 -2.53
N LEU A 99 -25.79 -0.25 -2.89
CA LEU A 99 -26.89 0.64 -3.29
C LEU A 99 -27.33 1.57 -2.17
N ALA A 100 -27.36 1.08 -0.93
CA ALA A 100 -27.69 1.92 0.23
C ALA A 100 -26.65 3.05 0.42
N ILE A 101 -25.36 2.76 0.25
CA ILE A 101 -24.29 3.76 0.28
C ILE A 101 -24.46 4.74 -0.88
N ALA A 102 -24.70 4.24 -2.09
CA ALA A 102 -24.87 5.08 -3.28
C ALA A 102 -26.05 6.04 -3.15
N LEU A 103 -27.22 5.56 -2.70
CA LEU A 103 -28.40 6.39 -2.50
C LEU A 103 -28.21 7.46 -1.43
N LYS A 104 -27.49 7.13 -0.35
CA LYS A 104 -27.13 8.12 0.67
C LYS A 104 -26.26 9.23 0.05
N ALA A 105 -25.20 8.85 -0.68
CA ALA A 105 -24.31 9.81 -1.33
C ALA A 105 -25.03 10.67 -2.39
N LEU A 106 -25.98 10.10 -3.14
CA LEU A 106 -26.81 10.84 -4.10
C LEU A 106 -27.63 11.96 -3.46
N GLY A 107 -28.03 11.81 -2.20
CA GLY A 107 -28.76 12.84 -1.45
C GLY A 107 -27.94 14.12 -1.20
N ASP A 108 -26.62 14.01 -1.22
CA ASP A 108 -25.69 15.11 -0.93
C ASP A 108 -25.08 15.72 -2.21
N ILE A 109 -25.43 15.21 -3.41
CA ILE A 109 -24.87 15.70 -4.67
C ILE A 109 -25.36 17.11 -5.00
N THR A 110 -24.41 17.98 -5.35
CA THR A 110 -24.68 19.31 -5.89
C THR A 110 -24.73 19.26 -7.42
N TYR A 111 -25.84 19.73 -7.99
CA TYR A 111 -26.03 19.82 -9.44
C TYR A 111 -25.64 21.19 -9.99
N ARG A 112 -24.97 21.21 -11.14
CA ARG A 112 -24.60 22.43 -11.87
C ARG A 112 -24.95 22.27 -13.35
N SER A 113 -25.43 23.36 -13.94
CA SER A 113 -25.77 23.43 -15.37
C SER A 113 -24.68 24.09 -16.22
N ASP A 114 -23.83 24.92 -15.61
CA ASP A 114 -22.69 25.56 -16.25
C ASP A 114 -21.41 24.79 -15.88
N ILE A 115 -20.93 23.97 -16.81
CA ILE A 115 -19.76 23.12 -16.62
C ILE A 115 -18.83 23.16 -17.83
N THR A 116 -17.53 23.11 -17.56
CA THR A 116 -16.51 22.90 -18.58
C THR A 116 -16.43 21.42 -18.93
N LEU A 117 -16.44 21.11 -20.22
CA LEU A 117 -16.11 19.78 -20.73
C LEU A 117 -14.77 19.86 -21.45
N ALA A 118 -13.86 18.95 -21.12
CA ALA A 118 -12.61 18.77 -21.83
C ALA A 118 -12.24 17.28 -21.85
N MET A 119 -11.51 16.86 -22.86
CA MET A 119 -11.00 15.51 -22.99
C MET A 119 -9.63 15.58 -23.67
N GLU A 120 -8.70 14.80 -23.16
CA GLU A 120 -7.38 14.59 -23.76
C GLU A 120 -7.13 13.09 -23.87
N GLU A 121 -6.49 12.69 -24.95
CA GLU A 121 -6.08 11.31 -25.23
C GLU A 121 -4.62 11.28 -25.62
N THR A 122 -3.90 10.23 -25.23
CA THR A 122 -2.58 9.93 -25.78
C THR A 122 -2.38 8.44 -25.96
N LYS A 123 -1.44 8.12 -26.86
CA LYS A 123 -0.93 6.77 -27.08
C LYS A 123 0.38 6.60 -26.32
N LEU A 124 0.52 5.50 -25.58
CA LEU A 124 1.72 5.17 -24.80
C LEU A 124 2.33 3.85 -25.28
N PRO A 125 3.47 3.87 -26.00
CA PRO A 125 4.16 2.65 -26.38
C PRO A 125 4.88 2.03 -25.16
N LEU A 126 4.63 0.75 -24.92
CA LEU A 126 5.23 -0.05 -23.85
C LEU A 126 5.79 -1.37 -24.39
N ARG A 127 6.88 -1.86 -23.80
CA ARG A 127 7.43 -3.18 -24.12
C ARG A 127 6.83 -4.24 -23.24
N TYR A 128 6.83 -5.48 -23.73
CA TYR A 128 6.62 -6.65 -22.89
C TYR A 128 7.95 -7.11 -22.26
N ARG A 129 7.88 -7.77 -21.10
CA ARG A 129 8.99 -8.50 -20.48
C ARG A 129 9.24 -9.77 -21.28
N LEU A 130 10.34 -9.79 -22.02
CA LEU A 130 10.66 -10.87 -22.95
C LEU A 130 11.42 -12.00 -22.26
N PRO A 131 11.21 -13.26 -22.66
CA PRO A 131 12.05 -14.36 -22.19
C PRO A 131 13.49 -14.20 -22.70
N ASP A 132 14.47 -14.62 -21.89
CA ASP A 132 15.82 -14.82 -22.39
C ASP A 132 15.89 -16.04 -23.35
N LYS A 133 17.07 -16.25 -23.95
CA LYS A 133 17.30 -17.36 -24.88
C LYS A 133 17.00 -18.73 -24.25
N GLN A 134 17.40 -18.94 -22.99
CA GLN A 134 17.20 -20.22 -22.31
C GLN A 134 15.72 -20.50 -22.06
N ARG A 135 14.98 -19.49 -21.59
CA ARG A 135 13.54 -19.56 -21.35
C ARG A 135 12.79 -19.78 -22.66
N LEU A 136 13.18 -19.13 -23.75
CA LEU A 136 12.55 -19.31 -25.06
C LEU A 136 12.79 -20.71 -25.64
N GLU A 137 14.01 -21.25 -25.53
CA GLU A 137 14.32 -22.62 -25.96
C GLU A 137 13.56 -23.68 -25.14
N TRP A 138 13.45 -23.48 -23.82
CA TRP A 138 12.61 -24.32 -22.95
C TRP A 138 11.14 -24.26 -23.38
N ALA A 139 10.63 -23.06 -23.64
CA ALA A 139 9.25 -22.85 -24.04
C ALA A 139 8.91 -23.56 -25.34
N HIS A 140 9.76 -23.44 -26.38
CA HIS A 140 9.55 -24.13 -27.66
C HIS A 140 9.52 -25.64 -27.50
N ARG A 141 10.51 -26.24 -26.83
CA ARG A 141 10.54 -27.70 -26.62
C ARG A 141 9.27 -28.22 -25.95
N LEU A 142 8.76 -27.48 -24.96
CA LEU A 142 7.60 -27.89 -24.21
C LEU A 142 6.30 -27.69 -25.01
N VAL A 143 6.15 -26.56 -25.73
CA VAL A 143 4.98 -26.31 -26.58
C VAL A 143 4.91 -27.25 -27.78
N ASP A 144 6.04 -27.55 -28.42
CA ASP A 144 6.13 -28.49 -29.55
C ASP A 144 5.75 -29.94 -29.15
N SER A 145 5.81 -30.25 -27.85
CA SER A 145 5.44 -31.56 -27.30
C SER A 145 3.97 -31.67 -26.88
N LEU A 146 3.18 -30.57 -26.96
CA LEU A 146 1.81 -30.57 -26.48
C LEU A 146 0.87 -31.37 -27.40
N PRO A 147 0.10 -32.34 -26.88
CA PRO A 147 -0.96 -32.96 -27.64
C PRO A 147 -2.01 -31.90 -28.00
N ASP A 148 -2.36 -31.81 -29.28
CA ASP A 148 -3.33 -30.86 -29.85
C ASP A 148 -3.01 -29.37 -29.62
N GLY A 149 -1.77 -29.04 -29.23
CA GLY A 149 -1.32 -27.65 -29.00
C GLY A 149 -1.95 -26.95 -27.80
N GLN A 150 -2.66 -27.69 -26.93
CA GLN A 150 -3.37 -27.11 -25.78
C GLN A 150 -2.62 -27.36 -24.47
N PRO A 151 -2.23 -26.29 -23.75
CA PRO A 151 -1.74 -26.41 -22.38
C PRO A 151 -2.80 -27.00 -21.45
N THR A 152 -2.36 -27.93 -20.59
CA THR A 152 -3.19 -28.60 -19.57
C THR A 152 -2.77 -28.27 -18.15
N ASN A 153 -1.64 -27.58 -17.97
CA ASN A 153 -1.13 -27.18 -16.67
C ASN A 153 -0.44 -25.80 -16.75
N THR A 154 -0.12 -25.25 -15.58
CA THR A 154 0.49 -23.93 -15.44
C THR A 154 1.83 -23.80 -16.15
N GLU A 155 2.70 -24.82 -16.06
CA GLU A 155 4.01 -24.81 -16.74
C GLU A 155 3.84 -24.65 -18.26
N GLN A 156 2.92 -25.42 -18.83
CA GLN A 156 2.60 -25.40 -20.26
C GLN A 156 1.98 -24.06 -20.69
N ILE A 157 1.17 -23.43 -19.82
CA ILE A 157 0.63 -22.09 -20.06
C ILE A 157 1.77 -21.08 -20.16
N TYR A 158 2.68 -21.03 -19.18
CA TYR A 158 3.75 -20.04 -19.16
C TYR A 158 4.85 -20.26 -20.22
N ALA A 159 5.03 -21.50 -20.68
CA ALA A 159 5.84 -21.76 -21.87
C ALA A 159 5.21 -21.10 -23.11
N ARG A 160 3.90 -21.31 -23.34
CA ARG A 160 3.18 -20.67 -24.44
C ARG A 160 3.21 -19.15 -24.34
N GLU A 161 2.98 -18.61 -23.14
CA GLU A 161 2.99 -17.16 -22.93
C GLU A 161 4.38 -16.54 -23.21
N ALA A 162 5.48 -17.23 -22.87
CA ALA A 162 6.83 -16.76 -23.20
C ALA A 162 7.04 -16.60 -24.72
N ILE A 163 6.57 -17.57 -25.52
CA ILE A 163 6.63 -17.48 -26.99
C ILE A 163 5.77 -16.31 -27.49
N LEU A 164 4.54 -16.18 -26.99
CA LEU A 164 3.62 -15.11 -27.43
C LEU A 164 4.14 -13.71 -27.09
N LEU A 165 4.75 -13.52 -25.92
CA LEU A 165 5.38 -12.25 -25.56
C LEU A 165 6.59 -11.96 -26.46
N ASN A 166 7.39 -12.97 -26.78
CA ASN A 166 8.50 -12.85 -27.71
C ASN A 166 8.03 -12.54 -29.15
N GLU A 167 6.88 -13.02 -29.60
CA GLU A 167 6.33 -12.65 -30.91
C GLU A 167 5.78 -11.22 -30.92
N LYS A 168 5.13 -10.81 -29.83
CA LYS A 168 4.51 -9.48 -29.72
C LYS A 168 5.50 -8.34 -29.53
N GLN A 169 6.55 -8.54 -28.72
CA GLN A 169 7.59 -7.57 -28.35
C GLN A 169 7.11 -6.32 -27.58
N GLN A 170 6.10 -5.61 -28.08
CA GLN A 170 5.58 -4.35 -27.55
C GLN A 170 4.09 -4.17 -27.89
N THR A 171 3.45 -3.20 -27.25
CA THR A 171 2.07 -2.76 -27.53
C THR A 171 1.97 -1.23 -27.39
N GLU A 172 0.82 -0.67 -27.77
CA GLU A 172 0.50 0.75 -27.64
C GLU A 172 -0.82 0.88 -26.88
N LEU A 173 -0.76 1.52 -25.70
CA LEU A 173 -1.91 1.75 -24.83
C LEU A 173 -2.59 3.07 -25.20
N ILE A 174 -3.92 3.11 -25.08
CA ILE A 174 -4.70 4.35 -25.18
C ILE A 174 -5.05 4.82 -23.77
N LEU A 175 -4.58 6.01 -23.42
CA LEU A 175 -4.84 6.67 -22.14
C LEU A 175 -5.67 7.93 -22.38
N GLN A 176 -6.65 8.19 -21.52
CA GLN A 176 -7.55 9.32 -21.63
C GLN A 176 -7.78 9.97 -20.27
N ALA A 177 -7.91 11.30 -20.28
CA ALA A 177 -8.51 12.03 -19.17
C ALA A 177 -9.70 12.86 -19.68
N LEU A 178 -10.77 12.88 -18.90
CA LEU A 178 -11.95 13.70 -19.15
C LEU A 178 -12.18 14.62 -17.95
N ARG A 179 -12.65 15.82 -18.25
CA ARG A 179 -13.12 16.80 -17.26
C ARG A 179 -14.59 17.10 -17.48
N ILE A 180 -15.34 17.05 -16.39
CA ILE A 180 -16.75 17.43 -16.31
C ILE A 180 -16.89 18.41 -15.14
N GLY A 181 -16.81 19.72 -15.41
CA GLY A 181 -16.79 20.76 -14.38
C GLY A 181 -15.49 20.74 -13.57
N ASP A 182 -15.59 20.37 -12.29
CA ASP A 182 -14.46 20.15 -11.38
C ASP A 182 -14.19 18.65 -11.11
N PHE A 183 -14.86 17.77 -11.87
CA PHE A 183 -14.74 16.32 -11.75
C PHE A 183 -13.86 15.76 -12.87
N GLY A 184 -12.93 14.87 -12.52
CA GLY A 184 -12.00 14.20 -13.43
C GLY A 184 -12.29 12.70 -13.59
N ILE A 185 -12.06 12.19 -14.79
CA ILE A 185 -12.03 10.75 -15.06
C ILE A 185 -10.71 10.46 -15.75
N ALA A 186 -9.87 9.61 -15.17
CA ALA A 186 -8.73 9.00 -15.84
C ALA A 186 -9.06 7.57 -16.26
N THR A 187 -8.38 7.04 -17.26
CA THR A 187 -8.67 5.69 -17.79
C THR A 187 -7.41 4.88 -17.97
N THR A 188 -7.42 3.64 -17.48
CA THR A 188 -6.32 2.69 -17.69
C THR A 188 -6.79 1.47 -18.51
N PRO A 189 -6.04 1.02 -19.52
CA PRO A 189 -6.38 -0.14 -20.35
C PRO A 189 -5.90 -1.47 -19.75
N ASN A 190 -5.84 -1.54 -18.42
CA ASN A 190 -5.18 -2.60 -17.65
C ASN A 190 -6.03 -3.01 -16.44
N GLU A 191 -5.71 -4.15 -15.83
CA GLU A 191 -6.15 -4.47 -14.46
C GLU A 191 -5.20 -3.75 -13.49
N THR A 192 -5.69 -2.64 -12.92
CA THR A 192 -4.88 -1.64 -12.23
C THR A 192 -4.96 -1.83 -10.74
N TYR A 193 -3.82 -1.75 -10.05
CA TYR A 193 -3.79 -1.88 -8.60
C TYR A 193 -4.45 -0.67 -7.92
N ALA A 194 -5.05 -0.91 -6.77
CA ALA A 194 -5.72 0.10 -5.96
C ALA A 194 -4.80 1.30 -5.68
N LEU A 195 -3.54 1.04 -5.32
CA LEU A 195 -2.54 2.06 -5.03
C LEU A 195 -2.31 2.98 -6.24
N THR A 196 -2.26 2.44 -7.45
CA THR A 196 -2.09 3.24 -8.67
C THR A 196 -3.26 4.20 -8.89
N GLY A 197 -4.49 3.73 -8.68
CA GLY A 197 -5.67 4.61 -8.69
C GLY A 197 -5.59 5.72 -7.65
N LEU A 198 -5.17 5.39 -6.42
CA LEU A 198 -5.01 6.35 -5.33
C LEU A 198 -3.90 7.38 -5.61
N LYS A 199 -2.78 6.98 -6.24
CA LYS A 199 -1.71 7.89 -6.69
C LYS A 199 -2.25 8.95 -7.66
N ILE A 200 -3.05 8.52 -8.65
CA ILE A 200 -3.65 9.43 -9.65
C ILE A 200 -4.65 10.38 -8.97
N LYS A 201 -5.53 9.84 -8.12
CA LYS A 201 -6.58 10.61 -7.42
C LYS A 201 -5.98 11.67 -6.48
N SER A 202 -4.96 11.33 -5.69
CA SER A 202 -4.42 12.20 -4.63
C SER A 202 -3.80 13.48 -5.17
N VAL A 203 -3.16 13.41 -6.34
CA VAL A 203 -2.50 14.56 -6.96
C VAL A 203 -3.36 15.24 -8.04
N SER A 204 -4.48 14.64 -8.46
CA SER A 204 -5.36 15.23 -9.48
C SER A 204 -5.72 16.70 -9.14
N PRO A 205 -5.58 17.66 -10.08
CA PRO A 205 -5.98 19.05 -9.86
C PRO A 205 -7.50 19.24 -9.70
N LEU A 206 -8.29 18.24 -10.09
CA LEU A 206 -9.75 18.26 -10.02
C LEU A 206 -10.23 17.84 -8.62
N ALA A 207 -11.40 18.35 -8.20
CA ALA A 207 -11.89 18.19 -6.82
C ALA A 207 -12.30 16.75 -6.54
N GLY A 208 -13.08 16.16 -7.45
CA GLY A 208 -13.37 14.73 -7.48
C GLY A 208 -12.64 14.08 -8.66
N THR A 209 -12.12 12.87 -8.47
CA THR A 209 -11.52 12.11 -9.57
C THR A 209 -11.81 10.63 -9.38
N MET A 210 -12.27 9.97 -10.44
CA MET A 210 -12.34 8.51 -10.52
C MET A 210 -11.35 7.99 -11.56
N VAL A 211 -10.94 6.74 -11.41
CA VAL A 211 -10.10 6.04 -12.39
C VAL A 211 -10.88 4.83 -12.87
N ILE A 212 -11.13 4.76 -14.17
CA ILE A 212 -11.83 3.65 -14.81
C ILE A 212 -10.80 2.73 -15.43
N GLU A 213 -10.69 1.52 -14.90
CA GLU A 213 -9.79 0.50 -15.46
C GLU A 213 -10.48 -0.30 -16.58
N LEU A 214 -9.70 -1.11 -17.30
CA LEU A 214 -10.14 -1.86 -18.50
C LEU A 214 -10.83 -0.98 -19.56
N ALA A 215 -10.42 0.29 -19.64
CA ALA A 215 -10.94 1.25 -20.59
C ALA A 215 -10.01 1.34 -21.81
N ASN A 216 -10.59 1.24 -23.02
CA ASN A 216 -9.87 1.29 -24.31
C ASN A 216 -8.83 0.17 -24.54
N GLY A 217 -8.73 -0.83 -23.64
CA GLY A 217 -7.83 -1.96 -23.78
C GLY A 217 -7.92 -2.96 -22.63
N ALA A 218 -7.11 -4.03 -22.71
CA ALA A 218 -7.04 -5.11 -21.73
C ALA A 218 -5.63 -5.72 -21.66
N GLU A 219 -4.62 -4.86 -21.46
CA GLU A 219 -3.19 -5.20 -21.50
C GLU A 219 -2.66 -5.84 -20.20
N GLY A 220 -3.54 -6.53 -19.46
CA GLY A 220 -3.20 -7.27 -18.25
C GLY A 220 -2.93 -6.41 -17.01
N TYR A 221 -2.37 -7.03 -15.97
CA TYR A 221 -2.00 -6.40 -14.70
C TYR A 221 -0.78 -5.49 -14.83
N ILE A 222 -0.83 -4.38 -14.10
CA ILE A 222 0.27 -3.42 -13.94
C ILE A 222 0.61 -3.24 -12.44
N PRO A 223 1.21 -4.27 -11.80
CA PRO A 223 1.64 -4.13 -10.42
C PRO A 223 2.66 -2.98 -10.29
N PRO A 224 2.63 -2.22 -9.17
CA PRO A 224 3.72 -1.30 -8.84
C PRO A 224 5.10 -2.00 -8.87
N PRO A 225 6.19 -1.31 -9.26
CA PRO A 225 7.50 -1.92 -9.46
C PRO A 225 7.97 -2.81 -8.30
N GLU A 226 7.76 -2.35 -7.07
CA GLU A 226 8.15 -3.03 -5.84
C GLU A 226 7.44 -4.38 -5.60
N GLN A 227 6.26 -4.59 -6.19
CA GLN A 227 5.50 -5.84 -6.06
C GLN A 227 6.09 -6.98 -6.91
N HIS A 228 6.82 -6.67 -7.98
CA HIS A 228 7.38 -7.70 -8.87
C HIS A 228 8.32 -8.66 -8.14
N ALA A 229 9.06 -8.16 -7.14
CA ALA A 229 9.99 -8.98 -6.35
C ALA A 229 9.28 -10.00 -5.44
N LEU A 230 8.02 -9.76 -5.08
CA LEU A 230 7.24 -10.63 -4.19
C LEU A 230 6.51 -11.75 -4.93
N GLY A 231 6.36 -11.61 -6.25
CA GLY A 231 5.72 -12.62 -7.09
C GLY A 231 4.19 -12.54 -7.06
N GLY A 232 3.54 -13.65 -7.45
CA GLY A 232 2.10 -13.72 -7.72
C GLY A 232 1.80 -13.75 -9.22
N TYR A 233 0.68 -14.36 -9.60
CA TYR A 233 0.34 -14.58 -11.02
C TYR A 233 0.26 -13.28 -11.83
N ASN A 234 -0.13 -12.19 -11.17
CA ASN A 234 -0.21 -10.83 -11.70
C ASN A 234 1.15 -10.14 -11.89
N THR A 235 2.26 -10.81 -11.51
CA THR A 235 3.64 -10.35 -11.76
C THR A 235 4.41 -11.28 -12.70
N TRP A 236 3.88 -12.46 -13.02
CA TRP A 236 4.56 -13.45 -13.87
C TRP A 236 4.37 -13.08 -15.36
N PRO A 237 5.46 -12.99 -16.17
CA PRO A 237 5.35 -12.60 -17.57
C PRO A 237 4.39 -13.51 -18.35
N ALA A 238 3.23 -12.96 -18.68
CA ALA A 238 2.22 -13.50 -19.57
C ALA A 238 1.47 -12.36 -20.25
N ARG A 239 0.66 -12.60 -21.29
CA ARG A 239 -0.17 -11.51 -21.88
C ARG A 239 -1.07 -10.83 -20.84
N THR A 240 -1.41 -11.52 -19.77
CA THR A 240 -2.20 -11.01 -18.64
C THR A 240 -1.39 -10.20 -17.62
N ALA A 241 -0.06 -10.11 -17.71
CA ALA A 241 0.79 -9.36 -16.78
C ALA A 241 2.15 -9.04 -17.44
N GLY A 242 2.13 -8.72 -18.72
CA GLY A 242 3.30 -8.88 -19.59
C GLY A 242 4.16 -7.65 -19.71
N LEU A 243 3.61 -6.47 -19.41
CA LEU A 243 4.29 -5.19 -19.62
C LEU A 243 5.58 -5.07 -18.78
N GLU A 244 6.49 -4.22 -19.22
CA GLU A 244 7.71 -3.84 -18.49
C GLU A 244 7.41 -3.38 -17.06
N GLU A 245 8.32 -3.60 -16.12
CA GLU A 245 8.10 -3.30 -14.69
C GLU A 245 7.87 -1.80 -14.44
N SER A 246 8.33 -0.93 -15.35
CA SER A 246 8.06 0.51 -15.33
C SER A 246 6.69 0.90 -15.91
N ALA A 247 5.83 -0.05 -16.31
CA ALA A 247 4.53 0.27 -16.92
C ALA A 247 3.62 1.06 -15.97
N GLU A 248 3.47 0.63 -14.72
CA GLU A 248 2.64 1.30 -13.72
C GLU A 248 3.00 2.79 -13.53
N PRO A 249 4.25 3.16 -13.20
CA PRO A 249 4.59 4.56 -12.99
C PRO A 249 4.48 5.38 -14.28
N ARG A 250 4.74 4.79 -15.46
CA ARG A 250 4.59 5.48 -16.75
C ARG A 250 3.12 5.77 -17.08
N ILE A 251 2.22 4.83 -16.82
CA ILE A 251 0.78 4.99 -17.03
C ILE A 251 0.23 6.05 -16.06
N ALA A 252 0.52 5.90 -14.76
CA ALA A 252 0.06 6.83 -13.74
C ALA A 252 0.51 8.27 -14.01
N GLU A 253 1.79 8.48 -14.32
CA GLU A 253 2.31 9.81 -14.65
C GLU A 253 1.66 10.38 -15.91
N THR A 254 1.42 9.54 -16.93
CA THR A 254 0.75 10.00 -18.16
C THR A 254 -0.67 10.45 -17.87
N ASP A 255 -1.44 9.69 -17.09
CA ASP A 255 -2.81 10.06 -16.70
C ASP A 255 -2.83 11.33 -15.85
N ILE A 256 -1.89 11.50 -14.93
CA ILE A 256 -1.77 12.75 -14.14
C ILE A 256 -1.51 13.94 -15.07
N GLN A 257 -0.63 13.82 -16.05
CA GLN A 257 -0.37 14.89 -17.03
C GLN A 257 -1.60 15.19 -17.90
N LEU A 258 -2.37 14.18 -18.28
CA LEU A 258 -3.63 14.38 -19.00
C LEU A 258 -4.66 15.10 -18.12
N LEU A 259 -4.75 14.76 -16.83
CA LEU A 259 -5.59 15.46 -15.84
C LEU A 259 -5.16 16.92 -15.67
N GLU A 260 -3.86 17.21 -15.60
CA GLU A 260 -3.30 18.58 -15.56
C GLU A 260 -3.71 19.39 -16.80
N LYS A 261 -3.65 18.78 -17.98
CA LYS A 261 -4.07 19.42 -19.25
C LYS A 261 -5.55 19.74 -19.27
N VAL A 262 -6.44 18.77 -19.00
CA VAL A 262 -7.89 19.02 -19.02
C VAL A 262 -8.32 19.98 -17.91
N ALA A 263 -7.61 19.98 -16.77
CA ALA A 263 -7.87 20.90 -15.67
C ALA A 263 -7.34 22.32 -15.91
N GLU A 264 -6.37 22.48 -16.83
CA GLU A 264 -5.58 23.70 -17.03
C GLU A 264 -4.91 24.17 -15.72
N LYS A 265 -4.48 23.21 -14.89
CA LYS A 265 -3.91 23.44 -13.56
C LYS A 265 -2.83 22.41 -13.26
N PRO A 266 -1.79 22.78 -12.50
CA PRO A 266 -0.84 21.80 -12.00
C PRO A 266 -1.50 20.85 -11.00
N ARG A 267 -0.95 19.65 -10.86
CA ARG A 267 -1.30 18.68 -9.83
C ARG A 267 -1.16 19.28 -8.42
N LYS A 268 -1.90 18.71 -7.47
CA LYS A 268 -1.83 19.08 -6.04
C LYS A 268 -0.47 18.64 -5.46
N ASP A 269 0.10 19.46 -4.57
CA ASP A 269 1.19 19.03 -3.68
C ASP A 269 0.55 18.22 -2.54
N PHE A 270 0.33 16.93 -2.78
CA PHE A 270 -0.27 16.03 -1.80
C PHE A 270 0.76 15.65 -0.74
N ARG A 271 0.42 15.91 0.52
CA ARG A 271 1.19 15.47 1.69
C ARG A 271 0.20 15.04 2.78
N PHE A 272 0.53 13.96 3.46
CA PHE A 272 -0.23 13.54 4.62
C PHE A 272 -0.17 14.60 5.72
N THR A 273 -1.28 14.73 6.42
CA THR A 273 -1.39 15.66 7.53
C THR A 273 -0.77 15.07 8.79
N ALA A 274 -0.23 15.94 9.65
CA ALA A 274 0.23 15.55 10.98
C ALA A 274 -0.92 15.71 12.00
N GLY A 275 -1.33 14.60 12.59
CA GLY A 275 -2.28 14.52 13.70
C GLY A 275 -1.67 14.91 15.05
N PRO A 276 -2.45 14.83 16.14
CA PRO A 276 -2.01 15.28 17.47
C PRO A 276 -0.72 14.62 17.97
N LEU A 277 -0.56 13.31 17.79
CA LEU A 277 0.60 12.58 18.29
C LEU A 277 1.84 12.84 17.44
N ALA A 278 1.70 12.89 16.12
CA ALA A 278 2.77 13.29 15.21
C ALA A 278 3.32 14.70 15.53
N ARG A 279 2.44 15.64 15.91
CA ARG A 279 2.86 16.98 16.36
C ARG A 279 3.64 16.94 17.67
N ARG A 280 3.22 16.14 18.64
CA ARG A 280 3.97 15.98 19.91
C ARG A 280 5.35 15.38 19.68
N VAL A 281 5.48 14.41 18.77
CA VAL A 281 6.78 13.87 18.35
C VAL A 281 7.66 15.01 17.82
N LEU A 282 7.14 15.86 16.92
CA LEU A 282 7.86 17.02 16.40
C LEU A 282 8.23 18.05 17.48
N ASP A 283 7.34 18.31 18.45
CA ASP A 283 7.56 19.26 19.55
C ASP A 283 8.75 18.86 20.45
N LEU A 284 9.01 17.54 20.57
CA LEU A 284 10.17 16.99 21.29
C LEU A 284 11.50 17.08 20.51
N LYS A 285 11.48 17.64 19.29
CA LYS A 285 12.64 17.92 18.42
C LYS A 285 13.50 16.67 18.14
N PRO A 286 12.96 15.69 17.40
CA PRO A 286 13.75 14.56 16.95
C PRO A 286 14.86 15.03 16.01
N ALA A 287 15.90 14.20 15.85
CA ALA A 287 16.91 14.35 14.81
C ALA A 287 16.39 13.92 13.43
N ALA A 288 15.47 12.93 13.40
CA ALA A 288 14.78 12.49 12.20
C ALA A 288 13.42 11.91 12.55
N TYR A 289 12.45 12.03 11.64
CA TYR A 289 11.12 11.45 11.78
C TYR A 289 10.60 10.97 10.43
N TRP A 290 10.48 9.65 10.26
CA TRP A 290 9.94 9.02 9.06
C TRP A 290 8.56 8.42 9.37
N ARG A 291 7.56 8.90 8.64
CA ARG A 291 6.19 8.39 8.72
C ARG A 291 5.92 7.23 7.77
N LEU A 292 6.84 6.94 6.84
CA LEU A 292 6.73 5.82 5.90
C LEU A 292 5.37 5.77 5.16
N ASP A 293 4.82 6.95 4.87
CA ASP A 293 3.51 7.15 4.25
C ASP A 293 3.59 7.33 2.73
N GLU A 294 4.77 7.09 2.14
CA GLU A 294 4.98 7.24 0.71
C GLU A 294 4.12 6.27 -0.11
N THR A 295 3.87 6.63 -1.37
CA THR A 295 3.21 5.77 -2.37
C THR A 295 4.20 5.01 -3.26
N ALA A 296 5.49 5.35 -3.18
CA ALA A 296 6.55 4.79 -4.03
C ALA A 296 7.93 5.04 -3.41
N GLY A 297 8.88 4.16 -3.73
CA GLY A 297 10.30 4.31 -3.37
C GLY A 297 11.14 5.00 -4.48
N PRO A 298 12.46 5.08 -4.29
CA PRO A 298 13.22 4.51 -3.18
C PRO A 298 13.40 5.48 -2.00
N ARG A 299 12.82 6.68 -2.01
CA ARG A 299 13.00 7.66 -0.94
C ARG A 299 11.98 7.46 0.18
N ALA A 300 12.45 7.43 1.43
CA ALA A 300 11.64 7.63 2.63
C ALA A 300 11.87 9.05 3.14
N GLY A 301 10.83 9.88 3.16
CA GLY A 301 10.91 11.29 3.51
C GLY A 301 11.08 11.51 5.01
N ASP A 302 12.08 12.30 5.39
CA ASP A 302 12.16 12.83 6.75
C ASP A 302 11.24 14.05 6.86
N VAL A 303 10.27 13.99 7.77
CA VAL A 303 9.30 15.08 8.01
C VAL A 303 10.02 16.37 8.45
N ILE A 304 11.17 16.24 9.10
CA ILE A 304 12.01 17.38 9.53
C ILE A 304 12.75 17.98 8.33
N GLY A 305 13.03 17.18 7.29
CA GLY A 305 13.62 17.59 6.02
C GLY A 305 15.15 17.56 5.96
N SER A 306 15.81 16.86 6.89
CA SER A 306 17.28 16.86 7.01
C SER A 306 17.94 15.50 6.78
N HIS A 307 17.20 14.40 6.98
CA HIS A 307 17.73 13.05 6.95
C HIS A 307 16.82 12.09 6.17
N ASP A 308 16.47 12.44 4.94
CA ASP A 308 15.79 11.50 4.04
C ASP A 308 16.56 10.17 4.00
N ALA A 309 15.79 9.09 4.01
CA ALA A 309 16.31 7.73 4.01
C ALA A 309 15.97 7.02 2.70
N ILE A 310 16.54 5.83 2.51
CA ILE A 310 16.39 5.04 1.29
C ILE A 310 15.79 3.67 1.61
N TYR A 311 14.69 3.34 0.94
CA TYR A 311 14.14 2.00 0.89
C TYR A 311 15.04 1.08 0.06
N GLU A 312 15.44 -0.04 0.63
CA GLU A 312 15.95 -1.20 -0.10
C GLU A 312 14.79 -1.98 -0.73
N PRO A 313 15.05 -2.84 -1.74
CA PRO A 313 14.03 -3.76 -2.27
C PRO A 313 13.40 -4.63 -1.18
N GLY A 314 12.16 -5.07 -1.39
CA GLY A 314 11.40 -5.82 -0.39
C GLY A 314 10.60 -4.93 0.57
N VAL A 315 10.21 -3.73 0.13
CA VAL A 315 9.29 -2.84 0.86
C VAL A 315 8.13 -2.44 -0.06
N LEU A 316 6.90 -2.57 0.45
CA LEU A 316 5.67 -2.13 -0.19
C LEU A 316 5.09 -0.91 0.52
N PHE A 317 4.27 -0.16 -0.19
CA PHE A 317 3.86 1.18 0.22
C PHE A 317 2.35 1.29 0.48
N TYR A 318 1.98 2.34 1.22
CA TYR A 318 0.61 2.83 1.33
C TYR A 318 -0.41 1.89 1.99
N LEU A 319 0.05 0.99 2.86
CA LEU A 319 -0.86 0.17 3.68
C LEU A 319 -1.38 0.97 4.88
N GLU A 320 -2.41 0.46 5.54
CA GLU A 320 -2.95 1.08 6.75
C GLU A 320 -1.93 1.02 7.91
N GLY A 321 -1.65 2.19 8.48
CA GLY A 321 -0.80 2.44 9.64
C GLY A 321 -1.52 2.31 11.00
N PRO A 322 -0.85 2.60 12.12
CA PRO A 322 -1.46 2.62 13.43
C PRO A 322 -2.39 3.83 13.59
N ASP A 323 -3.44 3.65 14.40
CA ASP A 323 -4.36 4.66 14.92
C ASP A 323 -4.42 6.01 14.18
N SER A 324 -5.20 6.04 13.10
CA SER A 324 -5.32 7.23 12.24
C SER A 324 -5.78 8.49 12.98
N ALA A 325 -6.55 8.36 14.07
CA ALA A 325 -7.04 9.53 14.81
C ALA A 325 -5.91 10.29 15.54
N HIS A 326 -4.80 9.62 15.84
CA HIS A 326 -3.66 10.21 16.51
C HIS A 326 -2.60 10.73 15.53
N PHE A 327 -2.46 10.11 14.36
CA PHE A 327 -1.43 10.45 13.38
C PHE A 327 -1.90 11.30 12.21
N SER A 328 -3.20 11.34 11.93
CA SER A 328 -3.79 12.11 10.83
C SER A 328 -4.94 12.99 11.30
N VAL A 329 -5.38 13.93 10.45
CA VAL A 329 -6.63 14.68 10.68
C VAL A 329 -7.87 13.79 10.42
N PRO A 330 -9.05 14.13 10.97
CA PRO A 330 -10.26 13.35 10.72
C PRO A 330 -10.56 13.19 9.23
N GLY A 331 -10.84 11.95 8.83
CA GLY A 331 -11.13 11.59 7.43
C GLY A 331 -9.91 11.14 6.61
N GLU A 332 -8.70 11.23 7.17
CA GLU A 332 -7.48 10.71 6.55
C GLU A 332 -7.00 9.44 7.28
N THR A 333 -6.58 8.44 6.51
CA THR A 333 -6.02 7.19 7.02
C THR A 333 -4.51 7.30 7.11
N ASN A 334 -3.92 7.00 8.28
CA ASN A 334 -2.47 6.92 8.43
C ASN A 334 -1.93 5.79 7.54
N ARG A 335 -0.80 6.04 6.87
CA ARG A 335 -0.20 5.07 5.94
C ARG A 335 1.15 4.61 6.45
N ALA A 336 1.41 3.32 6.25
CA ALA A 336 2.63 2.65 6.65
C ALA A 336 3.26 1.92 5.47
N ALA A 337 4.56 1.63 5.60
CA ALA A 337 5.27 0.71 4.74
C ALA A 337 5.21 -0.73 5.28
N HIS A 338 5.14 -1.70 4.36
CA HIS A 338 5.24 -3.12 4.65
C HIS A 338 6.58 -3.67 4.19
N PHE A 339 7.27 -4.32 5.09
CA PHE A 339 8.58 -4.91 4.88
C PHE A 339 8.40 -6.41 4.65
N ALA A 340 9.00 -6.88 3.57
CA ALA A 340 9.17 -8.29 3.21
C ALA A 340 10.68 -8.58 3.13
N GLY A 341 11.37 -8.36 4.26
CA GLY A 341 12.81 -8.51 4.39
C GLY A 341 13.66 -7.32 3.91
N GLY A 342 13.05 -6.31 3.28
CA GLY A 342 13.73 -5.05 2.94
C GLY A 342 14.08 -4.20 4.17
N ARG A 343 14.77 -3.08 3.96
CA ARG A 343 15.14 -2.12 5.03
C ARG A 343 14.97 -0.68 4.57
N VAL A 344 14.92 0.25 5.53
CA VAL A 344 15.16 1.68 5.30
C VAL A 344 16.55 2.00 5.84
N LEU A 345 17.39 2.59 4.99
CA LEU A 345 18.73 3.03 5.34
C LEU A 345 18.76 4.55 5.50
N ALA A 346 19.14 5.00 6.68
CA ALA A 346 19.33 6.41 6.99
C ALA A 346 20.76 6.67 7.48
N THR A 347 21.24 7.90 7.30
CA THR A 347 22.50 8.37 7.90
C THR A 347 22.18 9.57 8.78
N LEU A 348 22.56 9.50 10.05
CA LEU A 348 22.36 10.56 11.05
C LEU A 348 23.74 10.97 11.60
N PRO A 349 24.43 11.91 10.92
CA PRO A 349 25.74 12.35 11.34
C PRO A 349 25.71 12.91 12.76
N ASN A 350 26.72 12.57 13.57
CA ASN A 350 26.89 13.06 14.93
C ASN A 350 25.76 12.65 15.91
N LEU A 351 25.03 11.57 15.64
CA LEU A 351 24.11 11.00 16.63
C LEU A 351 24.90 10.62 17.91
N PRO A 352 24.59 11.20 19.09
CA PRO A 352 25.33 10.93 20.32
C PRO A 352 25.11 9.50 20.83
N SER A 353 25.90 9.09 21.83
CA SER A 353 25.73 7.79 22.49
C SER A 353 24.41 7.69 23.25
N ASP A 354 23.95 8.81 23.82
CA ASP A 354 22.64 8.92 24.46
C ASP A 354 21.61 9.24 23.38
N TYR A 355 20.70 8.33 23.10
CA TYR A 355 19.67 8.52 22.09
C TYR A 355 18.41 7.76 22.45
N THR A 356 17.32 8.14 21.80
CA THR A 356 16.05 7.42 21.89
C THR A 356 15.55 7.12 20.50
N ILE A 357 15.01 5.93 20.29
CA ILE A 357 14.18 5.63 19.12
C ILE A 357 12.77 5.26 19.58
N SER A 358 11.77 5.85 18.93
CA SER A 358 10.37 5.41 19.01
C SER A 358 9.95 4.92 17.63
N LEU A 359 9.27 3.78 17.57
CA LEU A 359 8.72 3.24 16.33
C LEU A 359 7.45 2.45 16.61
N TRP A 360 6.54 2.45 15.63
CA TRP A 360 5.36 1.58 15.62
C TRP A 360 5.63 0.36 14.77
N LEU A 361 5.22 -0.80 15.27
CA LEU A 361 5.48 -2.07 14.61
C LEU A 361 4.28 -3.00 14.62
N TRP A 362 4.10 -3.70 13.52
CA TRP A 362 3.08 -4.71 13.29
C TRP A 362 3.78 -5.96 12.78
N ASN A 363 3.78 -7.03 13.59
CA ASN A 363 4.49 -8.26 13.24
C ASN A 363 3.63 -9.17 12.34
N GLY A 364 4.08 -9.40 11.11
CA GLY A 364 3.50 -10.33 10.15
C GLY A 364 4.08 -11.74 10.25
N MET A 365 5.31 -11.91 10.76
CA MET A 365 6.01 -13.19 10.88
C MET A 365 5.43 -14.07 12.00
N PRO A 366 5.17 -15.37 11.76
CA PRO A 366 4.90 -16.32 12.84
C PRO A 366 6.04 -16.38 13.85
N ASN A 367 5.69 -16.29 15.13
CA ASN A 367 6.65 -16.22 16.24
C ASN A 367 7.57 -17.46 16.27
N GLU A 368 7.11 -18.61 15.79
CA GLU A 368 7.84 -19.88 15.78
C GLU A 368 8.54 -20.20 14.45
N ALA A 369 8.45 -19.33 13.44
CA ALA A 369 8.96 -19.64 12.09
C ALA A 369 10.49 -19.72 12.01
N ARG A 370 11.21 -18.99 12.87
CA ARG A 370 12.68 -18.88 12.87
C ARG A 370 13.21 -18.45 14.24
N GLY A 371 14.54 -18.39 14.41
CA GLY A 371 15.19 -18.07 15.68
C GLY A 371 14.90 -16.66 16.17
N ILE A 372 14.98 -15.67 15.29
CA ILE A 372 14.54 -14.28 15.52
C ILE A 372 13.35 -14.02 14.61
N ALA A 373 12.19 -13.65 15.15
CA ALA A 373 11.00 -13.38 14.36
C ALA A 373 11.22 -12.18 13.42
N GLY A 374 11.97 -11.17 13.85
CA GLY A 374 12.48 -10.13 12.95
C GLY A 374 13.20 -9.01 13.71
N TRP A 375 14.22 -8.44 13.10
CA TRP A 375 14.88 -7.22 13.58
C TRP A 375 14.18 -5.98 13.01
N CYS A 376 13.79 -5.03 13.86
CA CYS A 376 13.08 -3.82 13.43
C CYS A 376 13.97 -2.57 13.41
N PHE A 377 15.07 -2.56 14.17
CA PHE A 377 16.01 -1.43 14.22
C PHE A 377 17.45 -1.90 14.40
N SER A 378 18.37 -1.17 13.79
CA SER A 378 19.80 -1.26 14.09
C SER A 378 20.50 0.08 13.95
N ARG A 379 21.45 0.34 14.86
CA ARG A 379 22.49 1.35 14.71
C ARG A 379 23.82 0.63 14.60
N ASP A 380 24.33 0.49 13.38
CA ASP A 380 25.60 -0.17 13.09
C ASP A 380 26.02 0.11 11.64
N ARG A 381 27.12 -0.46 11.17
CA ARG A 381 27.54 -0.42 9.77
C ARG A 381 26.74 -1.44 8.96
N SER A 382 26.17 -1.03 7.83
CA SER A 382 25.49 -1.95 6.92
C SER A 382 26.43 -3.10 6.50
N HIS A 383 25.86 -4.30 6.40
CA HIS A 383 26.48 -5.58 6.04
C HIS A 383 27.32 -6.28 7.13
N VAL A 384 27.46 -5.72 8.33
CA VAL A 384 28.21 -6.39 9.41
C VAL A 384 27.65 -6.06 10.80
N VAL A 385 27.60 -7.06 11.68
CA VAL A 385 27.38 -6.83 13.13
C VAL A 385 28.72 -6.53 13.79
N SER A 386 28.90 -5.29 14.25
CA SER A 386 30.09 -4.84 14.95
C SER A 386 30.04 -5.16 16.44
N ASP A 387 31.10 -4.84 17.18
CA ASP A 387 31.11 -4.98 18.63
C ASP A 387 30.32 -3.86 19.33
N ALA A 388 30.06 -2.74 18.63
CA ALA A 388 29.43 -1.54 19.19
C ALA A 388 27.97 -1.37 18.75
N GLY A 389 27.45 -2.22 17.86
CA GLY A 389 26.12 -2.06 17.28
C GLY A 389 24.98 -2.31 18.26
N ASP A 390 23.91 -1.52 18.15
CA ASP A 390 22.65 -1.78 18.86
C ASP A 390 21.62 -2.36 17.90
N HIS A 391 20.91 -3.41 18.32
CA HIS A 391 19.89 -4.08 17.53
C HIS A 391 18.64 -4.37 18.37
N LEU A 392 17.47 -4.04 17.82
CA LEU A 392 16.17 -4.25 18.47
C LEU A 392 15.27 -5.08 17.55
N GLY A 393 14.54 -6.04 18.12
CA GLY A 393 13.67 -6.93 17.35
C GLY A 393 12.70 -7.73 18.22
N ILE A 394 12.12 -8.76 17.63
CA ILE A 394 11.27 -9.76 18.29
C ILE A 394 11.93 -11.13 18.23
N ALA A 395 12.09 -11.79 19.38
CA ALA A 395 12.55 -13.17 19.46
C ALA A 395 11.57 -14.12 18.75
N GLY A 396 12.12 -15.11 18.06
CA GLY A 396 11.40 -16.31 17.69
C GLY A 396 11.82 -17.47 18.59
N THR A 397 12.09 -18.63 18.00
CA THR A 397 12.44 -19.85 18.75
C THR A 397 13.78 -19.80 19.50
N ALA A 398 14.62 -18.79 19.24
CA ALA A 398 15.88 -18.60 19.97
C ALA A 398 15.70 -17.85 21.31
N GLY A 399 14.52 -17.27 21.57
CA GLY A 399 14.22 -16.59 22.84
C GLY A 399 14.11 -17.56 24.01
N ARG A 400 14.86 -17.33 25.09
CA ARG A 400 14.87 -18.18 26.30
C ARG A 400 13.59 -18.05 27.12
N LYS A 401 12.91 -16.89 27.05
CA LYS A 401 11.60 -16.65 27.68
C LYS A 401 10.44 -17.03 26.76
N GLY A 402 10.71 -17.57 25.57
CA GLY A 402 9.74 -17.94 24.56
C GLY A 402 9.67 -16.96 23.39
N PRO A 403 9.01 -17.37 22.29
CA PRO A 403 8.92 -16.57 21.07
C PRO A 403 7.93 -15.40 21.23
N GLY A 404 7.98 -14.43 20.32
CA GLY A 404 7.07 -13.29 20.30
C GLY A 404 7.38 -12.19 21.31
N ARG A 405 8.59 -12.14 21.88
CA ARG A 405 8.98 -11.14 22.90
C ARG A 405 9.98 -10.15 22.35
N LEU A 406 9.95 -8.90 22.82
CA LEU A 406 11.00 -7.93 22.46
C LEU A 406 12.37 -8.46 22.83
N VAL A 407 13.35 -8.19 21.98
CA VAL A 407 14.77 -8.46 22.26
C VAL A 407 15.64 -7.28 21.90
N PHE A 408 16.62 -7.04 22.76
CA PHE A 408 17.72 -6.13 22.51
C PHE A 408 19.04 -6.90 22.48
N GLN A 409 19.88 -6.58 21.52
CA GLN A 409 21.23 -7.10 21.37
C GLN A 409 22.21 -5.94 21.22
N HIS A 410 23.28 -5.96 22.01
CA HIS A 410 24.44 -5.10 21.81
C HIS A 410 25.64 -5.93 21.34
N GLY A 411 26.30 -5.46 20.29
CA GLY A 411 27.48 -6.08 19.71
C GLY A 411 27.26 -7.51 19.18
N ARG A 412 28.36 -8.24 19.01
CA ARG A 412 28.37 -9.60 18.43
C ARG A 412 28.34 -10.75 19.44
N SER A 413 28.17 -10.46 20.73
CA SER A 413 28.20 -11.48 21.79
C SER A 413 27.08 -12.53 21.63
N GLY A 414 26.00 -12.18 20.93
CA GLY A 414 24.81 -13.00 20.79
C GLY A 414 23.94 -13.02 22.05
N VAL A 415 24.27 -12.21 23.07
CA VAL A 415 23.43 -12.07 24.27
C VAL A 415 22.18 -11.29 23.90
N LEU A 416 21.02 -11.94 24.06
CA LEU A 416 19.72 -11.32 23.92
C LEU A 416 19.17 -10.92 25.29
N HIS A 417 18.85 -9.64 25.44
CA HIS A 417 18.08 -9.11 26.56
C HIS A 417 16.60 -9.17 26.19
N GLU A 418 15.84 -10.02 26.88
CA GLU A 418 14.47 -10.38 26.47
C GLU A 418 13.41 -9.71 27.33
N GLY A 419 12.34 -9.24 26.68
CA GLY A 419 11.14 -8.73 27.32
C GLY A 419 10.37 -9.77 28.14
N ARG A 420 9.32 -9.33 28.84
CA ARG A 420 8.49 -10.13 29.76
C ARG A 420 7.13 -10.52 29.16
N SER A 421 6.69 -9.84 28.11
CA SER A 421 5.36 -9.85 27.52
C SER A 421 5.45 -10.44 26.12
N GLU A 422 4.48 -11.28 25.79
CA GLU A 422 4.34 -11.80 24.43
C GLU A 422 3.55 -10.77 23.63
N ILE A 423 4.08 -10.42 22.46
CA ILE A 423 3.47 -9.47 21.56
C ILE A 423 2.51 -10.23 20.64
N PRO A 424 1.22 -9.89 20.65
CA PRO A 424 0.28 -10.49 19.72
C PRO A 424 0.66 -10.12 18.29
N ARG A 425 0.65 -11.14 17.42
CA ARG A 425 0.78 -10.90 15.98
C ARG A 425 -0.38 -10.06 15.46
N TRP A 426 -0.13 -9.41 14.34
CA TRP A 426 -1.12 -8.62 13.61
C TRP A 426 -1.76 -7.48 14.41
N SER A 427 -1.07 -7.01 15.45
CA SER A 427 -1.47 -5.86 16.25
C SER A 427 -0.38 -4.80 16.16
N TRP A 428 -0.78 -3.53 16.01
CA TRP A 428 0.13 -2.41 16.14
C TRP A 428 0.55 -2.26 17.61
N ILE A 429 1.85 -2.15 17.85
CA ILE A 429 2.40 -1.76 19.14
C ILE A 429 3.44 -0.65 18.94
N GLN A 430 3.64 0.15 19.98
CA GLN A 430 4.72 1.11 20.03
C GLN A 430 5.86 0.57 20.87
N VAL A 431 7.08 0.73 20.37
CA VAL A 431 8.30 0.46 21.12
C VAL A 431 9.15 1.72 21.21
N VAL A 432 9.60 2.03 22.41
CA VAL A 432 10.52 3.15 22.66
C VAL A 432 11.77 2.60 23.34
N MET A 433 12.91 2.67 22.66
CA MET A 433 14.21 2.29 23.23
C MET A 433 14.99 3.56 23.59
N VAL A 434 15.38 3.66 24.86
CA VAL A 434 16.17 4.76 25.41
C VAL A 434 17.53 4.21 25.81
N ARG A 435 18.60 4.83 25.29
CA ARG A 435 19.97 4.62 25.75
C ARG A 435 20.45 5.87 26.48
N GLN A 436 20.94 5.67 27.70
CA GLN A 436 21.56 6.70 28.53
C GLN A 436 22.86 6.14 29.13
N GLY A 437 24.00 6.50 28.54
CA GLY A 437 25.27 5.84 28.83
C GLY A 437 25.16 4.33 28.60
N GLU A 438 25.52 3.55 29.62
CA GLU A 438 25.45 2.08 29.58
C GLU A 438 24.02 1.53 29.78
N ASP A 439 23.09 2.35 30.27
CA ASP A 439 21.75 1.90 30.60
C ASP A 439 20.87 1.91 29.34
N VAL A 440 20.28 0.76 29.02
CA VAL A 440 19.33 0.59 27.92
C VAL A 440 17.98 0.18 28.49
N SER A 441 16.95 0.96 28.19
CA SER A 441 15.57 0.69 28.58
C SER A 441 14.68 0.61 27.36
N VAL A 442 13.89 -0.44 27.22
CA VAL A 442 12.91 -0.61 26.13
C VAL A 442 11.51 -0.60 26.73
N TYR A 443 10.66 0.31 26.29
CA TYR A 443 9.28 0.47 26.73
C TYR A 443 8.32 -0.05 25.66
N LEU A 444 7.22 -0.63 26.10
CA LEU A 444 6.16 -1.18 25.26
C LEU A 444 4.85 -0.43 25.54
N ASN A 445 4.22 0.12 24.50
CA ASN A 445 2.91 0.80 24.56
C ASN A 445 2.80 1.84 25.70
N GLY A 446 3.82 2.70 25.85
CA GLY A 446 3.80 3.77 26.86
C GLY A 446 3.81 3.30 28.32
N SER A 447 4.13 2.02 28.60
CA SER A 447 4.23 1.50 29.97
C SER A 447 5.16 2.35 30.85
N GLU A 448 4.78 2.57 32.12
CA GLU A 448 5.62 3.31 33.08
C GLU A 448 6.94 2.58 33.41
N GLU A 449 6.92 1.25 33.34
CA GLU A 449 8.07 0.40 33.60
C GLU A 449 8.61 -0.21 32.30
N PRO A 450 9.95 -0.23 32.12
CA PRO A 450 10.56 -0.78 30.92
C PRO A 450 10.34 -2.29 30.86
N GLU A 451 10.11 -2.75 29.64
CA GLU A 451 9.95 -4.15 29.26
C GLU A 451 11.30 -4.89 29.24
N ILE A 452 12.36 -4.18 28.85
CA ILE A 452 13.75 -4.63 28.93
C ILE A 452 14.56 -3.57 29.68
N SER A 453 15.39 -4.00 30.63
CA SER A 453 16.44 -3.19 31.22
C SER A 453 17.76 -3.93 31.11
N ALA A 454 18.74 -3.31 30.46
CA ALA A 454 20.06 -3.89 30.21
C ALA A 454 21.16 -2.87 30.52
N LYS A 455 22.36 -3.39 30.82
CA LYS A 455 23.59 -2.61 30.97
C LYS A 455 24.60 -3.06 29.92
N GLU A 456 24.79 -2.24 28.90
CA GLU A 456 25.67 -2.51 27.75
C GLU A 456 26.47 -1.25 27.42
N MET A 457 27.78 -1.37 27.27
CA MET A 457 28.68 -0.23 27.08
C MET A 457 28.31 0.56 25.81
N ALA A 458 28.32 1.90 25.90
CA ALA A 458 28.03 2.77 24.76
C ALA A 458 29.33 3.35 24.15
N ASP A 459 30.19 2.47 23.64
CA ASP A 459 31.49 2.83 23.03
C ASP A 459 31.39 2.99 21.51
N PHE A 460 30.31 3.61 21.02
CA PHE A 460 30.11 3.83 19.59
C PHE A 460 31.31 4.56 18.98
N PRO A 461 31.97 3.97 17.97
CA PRO A 461 33.09 4.61 17.33
C PRO A 461 32.61 5.85 16.55
N PRO A 462 33.49 6.86 16.36
CA PRO A 462 33.20 7.96 15.45
C PRO A 462 32.74 7.46 14.08
N GLY A 463 31.67 8.05 13.55
CA GLY A 463 31.08 7.65 12.27
C GLY A 463 30.21 6.39 12.32
N LEU A 464 29.76 5.93 13.50
CA LEU A 464 28.64 4.98 13.60
C LEU A 464 27.30 5.73 13.52
N ASP A 465 27.04 6.27 12.33
CA ASP A 465 25.92 7.17 11.99
C ASP A 465 24.84 6.51 11.13
N GLN A 466 25.07 5.28 10.68
CA GLN A 466 24.09 4.52 9.92
C GLN A 466 23.00 3.95 10.83
N ILE A 467 21.75 4.14 10.38
CA ILE A 467 20.56 3.57 10.96
C ILE A 467 19.87 2.70 9.92
N MET A 468 19.47 1.51 10.36
CA MET A 468 18.68 0.58 9.57
C MET A 468 17.36 0.33 10.28
N ILE A 469 16.26 0.60 9.58
CA ILE A 469 14.91 0.24 10.02
C ILE A 469 14.45 -0.98 9.22
N GLY A 470 13.77 -1.93 9.87
CA GLY A 470 13.28 -3.14 9.23
C GLY A 470 14.33 -4.25 9.06
N GLY A 471 15.50 -4.16 9.70
CA GLY A 471 16.43 -5.28 9.68
C GLY A 471 17.68 -5.07 10.52
N ARG A 472 18.45 -6.15 10.68
CA ARG A 472 19.77 -6.09 11.30
C ARG A 472 20.81 -5.55 10.33
N ALA A 473 21.94 -5.10 10.88
CA ALA A 473 23.08 -4.61 10.12
C ALA A 473 23.54 -5.57 9.02
N ASP A 474 23.62 -6.87 9.30
CA ASP A 474 24.03 -7.91 8.34
C ASP A 474 22.93 -8.36 7.37
N GLY A 475 21.70 -7.83 7.49
CA GLY A 475 20.57 -8.18 6.64
C GLY A 475 19.95 -9.56 6.94
N THR A 476 20.33 -10.20 8.04
CA THR A 476 19.71 -11.46 8.47
C THR A 476 18.44 -11.21 9.27
N ASP A 477 17.48 -12.14 9.19
CA ASP A 477 16.20 -12.08 9.92
C ASP A 477 15.50 -10.71 9.84
N GLY A 478 15.45 -10.14 8.62
CA GLY A 478 14.81 -8.86 8.34
C GLY A 478 13.33 -8.82 8.72
N TRP A 479 12.79 -7.63 8.93
CA TRP A 479 11.40 -7.45 9.35
C TRP A 479 10.42 -7.92 8.28
N GLU A 480 9.36 -8.57 8.75
CA GLU A 480 8.31 -9.19 7.92
C GLU A 480 6.97 -8.76 8.53
N GLY A 481 6.47 -7.61 8.09
CA GLY A 481 5.45 -6.86 8.80
C GLY A 481 5.40 -5.39 8.41
N ARG A 482 4.66 -4.57 9.15
CA ARG A 482 4.57 -3.12 8.88
C ARG A 482 5.34 -2.34 9.93
N LEU A 483 5.94 -1.23 9.51
CA LEU A 483 6.57 -0.25 10.40
C LEU A 483 6.06 1.13 10.02
N ASP A 484 5.93 1.99 11.03
CA ASP A 484 5.38 3.33 10.87
C ASP A 484 5.92 4.25 11.98
N GLU A 485 5.81 5.56 11.78
CA GLU A 485 5.98 6.60 12.79
C GLU A 485 7.32 6.50 13.56
N ILE A 486 8.44 6.36 12.82
CA ILE A 486 9.78 6.16 13.37
C ILE A 486 10.44 7.51 13.65
N SER A 487 10.75 7.78 14.91
CA SER A 487 11.45 8.99 15.35
C SER A 487 12.71 8.66 16.14
N ILE A 488 13.78 9.42 15.86
CA ILE A 488 15.05 9.30 16.58
C ILE A 488 15.34 10.62 17.28
N PHE A 489 15.57 10.58 18.59
CA PHE A 489 15.95 11.73 19.39
C PHE A 489 17.44 11.64 19.75
N PRO A 490 18.21 12.74 19.60
CA PRO A 490 19.65 12.75 19.89
C PRO A 490 19.91 12.92 21.40
N ARG A 491 19.07 12.31 22.24
CA ARG A 491 19.10 12.35 23.70
C ARG A 491 18.27 11.20 24.29
N ALA A 492 18.52 10.88 25.55
CA ALA A 492 17.64 10.03 26.34
C ALA A 492 16.34 10.80 26.70
N LEU A 493 15.19 10.28 26.28
CA LEU A 493 13.89 10.78 26.73
C LEU A 493 13.58 10.28 28.15
N ASN A 494 12.97 11.12 28.97
CA ASN A 494 12.49 10.70 30.29
C ASN A 494 11.07 10.10 30.21
N LYS A 495 10.60 9.48 31.30
CA LYS A 495 9.29 8.81 31.36
C LYS A 495 8.10 9.71 30.97
N ALA A 496 8.12 10.99 31.36
CA ALA A 496 7.04 11.91 31.02
C ALA A 496 7.02 12.21 29.50
N GLU A 497 8.19 12.42 28.91
CA GLU A 497 8.32 12.64 27.46
C GLU A 497 7.90 11.41 26.65
N ILE A 498 8.20 10.20 27.12
CA ILE A 498 7.71 8.96 26.51
C ILE A 498 6.18 8.92 26.54
N GLY A 499 5.57 9.23 27.69
CA GLY A 499 4.10 9.32 27.82
C GLY A 499 3.46 10.37 26.91
N GLU A 500 4.16 11.46 26.58
CA GLU A 500 3.66 12.47 25.65
C GLU A 500 3.52 11.94 24.22
N ILE A 501 4.40 11.02 23.80
CA ILE A 501 4.44 10.43 22.45
C ILE A 501 3.85 9.01 22.38
N SER A 502 3.16 8.56 23.43
CA SER A 502 2.53 7.24 23.51
C SER A 502 1.01 7.29 23.54
N ILE A 503 0.40 6.18 23.13
CA ILE A 503 -1.04 5.90 23.30
C ILE A 503 -1.16 4.90 24.45
N HIS A 504 -2.03 5.22 25.42
CA HIS A 504 -2.26 4.42 26.64
C HIS A 504 -3.52 3.57 26.55
#